data_AF-A0A8D8PYI7-F1
#
_entry.id   AF-A0A8D8PYI7-F1
#
_cell.length_a   1.000
_cell.length_b   1.000
_cell.length_c   1.000
_cell.angle_alpha   90.00
_cell.angle_beta   90.00
_cell.angle_gamma   90.00
#
_symmetry.space_group_name_H-M   'P 1'
#
loop_
_entity.id
_entity.type
_entity.pdbx_description
1 polymer ?
#
loop_
_entity_poly.entity_id
_entity_poly.type
_entity_poly.pdbx_seq_one_letter_code
_entity_poly.pdbx_strand_id
1 'polypeptide(L)'
;MEDEVGLRVCDSDGYRATIRYVGSVEGTSGVWYGVDWDDGSRGKHDGTHNGVKHFWTHSPKSGSFMRRDKLLFGVSFMEAMVTKYVDAENELIVRENVEEVKASMNAPFLELVGFERVAEEQKSFETLKIVSLMDSRVSHAGSSHDEIERTVPNIEDLDLSRNLLASWFTVGDITRQLKCLKQLNVSNNKLPVPNHMEGVIDQIFPQGEMSTLTLGNMGYIWADILKLFATFPVTCLKAPANHISTLDSIPNMFQVLEELYLQENNIVDWSEVNALGQLPKLKYLNLASTNLRNIKLDPGGTEGGPPLFPALETLIISDNKIDSWDDVSQLHYLPKLTSLRFTKNPIWSADRVSTSRDKTICRIGTLTVLNGSSIEKQERRGSEYSYIKEYGAVWLSEKNRKQFVIANPRYEYLVNLHGPPLAELSGPAGTTASVATKHIILLNFHHIEEDKVVQKKVPLTLSISKLVNLVQRVFGNPSNVTTMYYTSEKNLSQHIELNPESLAEIGFFDLSEGDTVHVSFEED
;
A
#
# COMPACT_ATOMS: atom_id res chain seq x y z
N MET A 1 -13.90 32.93 31.09
CA MET A 1 -13.11 33.59 30.01
C MET A 1 -11.76 32.93 29.84
N GLU A 2 -11.04 32.58 30.92
CA GLU A 2 -9.88 31.67 30.83
C GLU A 2 -10.25 30.29 30.27
N ASP A 3 -11.52 29.89 30.39
CA ASP A 3 -12.08 28.61 29.92
C ASP A 3 -11.98 28.40 28.39
N GLU A 4 -11.64 29.46 27.63
CA GLU A 4 -11.46 29.38 26.18
C GLU A 4 -10.01 29.05 25.78
N VAL A 5 -9.06 29.07 26.71
CA VAL A 5 -7.68 28.66 26.45
C VAL A 5 -7.65 27.16 26.13
N GLY A 6 -6.94 26.81 25.06
CA GLY A 6 -6.89 25.45 24.52
C GLY A 6 -7.92 25.19 23.42
N LEU A 7 -8.96 26.01 23.29
CA LEU A 7 -9.92 25.88 22.19
C LEU A 7 -9.26 26.14 20.84
N ARG A 8 -9.84 25.50 19.83
CA ARG A 8 -9.45 25.63 18.43
C ARG A 8 -10.35 26.64 17.75
N VAL A 9 -9.74 27.51 16.95
CA VAL A 9 -10.42 28.58 16.21
C VAL A 9 -9.85 28.68 14.80
N CYS A 10 -10.56 29.38 13.92
CA CYS A 10 -10.02 29.80 12.64
C CYS A 10 -10.28 31.29 12.36
N ASP A 11 -9.59 31.87 11.39
CA ASP A 11 -9.93 33.21 10.89
C ASP A 11 -10.84 33.14 9.65
N SER A 12 -11.17 34.31 9.09
CA SER A 12 -11.97 34.43 7.86
C SER A 12 -11.30 33.84 6.62
N ASP A 13 -9.98 33.67 6.66
CA ASP A 13 -9.19 33.16 5.54
C ASP A 13 -8.97 31.63 5.66
N GLY A 14 -9.53 31.00 6.70
CA GLY A 14 -9.47 29.56 6.95
C GLY A 14 -8.22 29.07 7.69
N TYR A 15 -7.33 29.97 8.14
CA TYR A 15 -6.19 29.57 8.96
C TYR A 15 -6.66 29.11 10.34
N ARG A 16 -6.14 27.98 10.82
CA ARG A 16 -6.47 27.40 12.13
C ARG A 16 -5.44 27.77 13.19
N ALA A 17 -5.92 27.91 14.43
CA ALA A 17 -5.06 28.18 15.58
C ALA A 17 -5.60 27.55 16.87
N THR A 18 -4.74 27.50 17.87
CA THR A 18 -5.11 27.23 19.28
C THR A 18 -5.06 28.52 20.07
N ILE A 19 -6.09 28.81 20.87
CA ILE A 19 -6.08 29.92 21.83
C ILE A 19 -5.10 29.55 22.96
N ARG A 20 -4.11 30.40 23.19
CA ARG A 20 -3.09 30.24 24.25
C ARG A 20 -3.20 31.27 25.37
N TYR A 21 -3.93 32.35 25.15
CA TYR A 21 -4.11 33.42 26.12
C TYR A 21 -5.43 34.16 25.89
N VAL A 22 -6.14 34.50 26.97
CA VAL A 22 -7.30 35.39 26.94
C VAL A 22 -7.14 36.40 28.07
N GLY A 23 -6.98 37.68 27.75
CA GLY A 23 -6.77 38.69 28.77
C GLY A 23 -6.38 40.07 28.24
N SER A 24 -6.07 40.98 29.16
CA SER A 24 -5.59 42.33 28.82
C SER A 24 -4.11 42.32 28.45
N VAL A 25 -3.74 43.13 27.46
CA VAL A 25 -2.34 43.32 27.06
C VAL A 25 -1.92 44.73 27.45
N GLU A 26 -0.77 44.86 28.10
CA GLU A 26 -0.28 46.14 28.62
C GLU A 26 -0.18 47.20 27.51
N GLY A 27 -0.67 48.42 27.80
CA GLY A 27 -0.71 49.51 26.83
C GLY A 27 -1.85 49.43 25.80
N THR A 28 -2.77 48.48 25.95
CA THR A 28 -3.94 48.33 25.06
C THR A 28 -5.25 48.25 25.85
N SER A 29 -6.38 48.53 25.19
CA SER A 29 -7.72 48.43 25.79
C SER A 29 -8.43 47.13 25.41
N GLY A 30 -9.28 46.64 26.32
CA GLY A 30 -10.13 45.46 26.10
C GLY A 30 -9.40 44.12 26.19
N VAL A 31 -10.15 43.04 25.91
CA VAL A 31 -9.65 41.66 25.95
C VAL A 31 -9.00 41.30 24.61
N TRP A 32 -7.91 40.55 24.69
CA TRP A 32 -7.17 40.00 23.56
C TRP A 32 -7.08 38.48 23.65
N TYR A 33 -7.10 37.87 22.48
CA TYR A 33 -6.90 36.44 22.27
C TYR A 33 -5.50 36.24 21.72
N GLY A 34 -4.60 35.70 22.53
CA GLY A 34 -3.32 35.20 22.06
C GLY A 34 -3.54 33.85 21.39
N VAL A 35 -3.28 33.75 20.09
CA VAL A 35 -3.44 32.53 19.31
C VAL A 35 -2.10 32.05 18.77
N ASP A 36 -1.91 30.73 18.74
CA ASP A 36 -0.78 30.04 18.11
C ASP A 36 -1.32 29.34 16.86
N TRP A 37 -1.04 29.92 15.68
CA TRP A 37 -1.46 29.39 14.38
C TRP A 37 -0.86 28.02 14.14
N ASP A 38 -1.53 27.18 13.37
CA ASP A 38 -0.96 25.92 12.91
C ASP A 38 0.11 26.15 11.83
N ASP A 39 -0.15 27.10 10.93
CA ASP A 39 0.84 27.58 9.97
C ASP A 39 1.81 28.54 10.66
N GLY A 40 3.07 28.11 10.77
CA GLY A 40 4.15 28.87 11.40
C GLY A 40 4.45 30.23 10.75
N SER A 41 4.00 30.46 9.52
CA SER A 41 4.20 31.70 8.76
C SER A 41 3.06 32.72 8.90
N ARG A 42 1.89 32.30 9.42
CA ARG A 42 0.67 33.12 9.50
C ARG A 42 0.70 34.16 10.62
N GLY A 43 1.46 33.94 11.68
CA GLY A 43 1.55 34.86 12.81
C GLY A 43 2.56 35.98 12.63
N LYS A 44 2.93 36.63 13.74
CA LYS A 44 3.82 37.80 13.76
C LYS A 44 4.91 37.73 14.82
N HIS A 45 4.65 37.04 15.93
CA HIS A 45 5.50 37.05 17.12
C HIS A 45 5.44 35.72 17.87
N ASP A 46 6.19 35.62 18.96
CA ASP A 46 6.29 34.42 19.80
C ASP A 46 5.35 34.44 21.02
N GLY A 47 4.51 35.47 21.12
CA GLY A 47 3.58 35.71 22.24
C GLY A 47 4.07 36.77 23.24
N THR A 48 5.20 37.42 22.95
CA THR A 48 5.71 38.57 23.72
C THR A 48 5.12 39.89 23.21
N HIS A 49 4.70 40.77 24.11
CA HIS A 49 4.33 42.16 23.82
C HIS A 49 5.01 43.10 24.82
N ASN A 50 5.68 44.15 24.34
CA ASN A 50 6.42 45.12 25.17
C ASN A 50 7.36 44.49 26.23
N GLY A 51 8.02 43.39 25.87
CA GLY A 51 8.93 42.66 26.77
C GLY A 51 8.25 41.71 27.75
N VAL A 52 6.91 41.66 27.78
CA VAL A 52 6.13 40.75 28.62
C VAL A 52 5.69 39.53 27.80
N LYS A 53 6.02 38.34 28.27
CA LYS A 53 5.61 37.06 27.66
C LYS A 53 4.21 36.69 28.15
N HIS A 54 3.22 36.74 27.27
CA HIS A 54 1.83 36.37 27.62
C HIS A 54 1.54 34.89 27.35
N PHE A 55 2.12 34.32 26.30
CA PHE A 55 1.97 32.92 25.94
C PHE A 55 3.15 32.39 25.12
N TRP A 56 3.19 31.07 24.98
CA TRP A 56 4.18 30.36 24.16
C TRP A 56 3.56 29.87 22.86
N THR A 57 4.38 29.85 21.82
CA THR A 57 4.00 29.45 20.47
C THR A 57 4.92 28.35 19.99
N HIS A 58 4.45 27.51 19.08
CA HIS A 58 5.27 26.42 18.53
C HIS A 58 6.39 26.92 17.60
N SER A 59 6.24 28.13 17.03
CA SER A 59 7.23 28.80 16.18
C SER A 59 7.40 30.27 16.61
N PRO A 60 8.59 30.89 16.43
CA PRO A 60 8.81 32.30 16.79
C PRO A 60 7.89 33.31 16.08
N LYS A 61 7.22 32.90 15.00
CA LYS A 61 6.30 33.74 14.23
C LYS A 61 4.89 33.16 14.11
N SER A 62 4.52 32.12 14.87
CA SER A 62 3.15 31.58 14.80
C SER A 62 2.16 32.27 15.74
N GLY A 63 2.62 33.19 16.60
CA GLY A 63 1.76 33.90 17.53
C GLY A 63 1.06 35.12 16.93
N SER A 64 -0.17 35.39 17.37
CA SER A 64 -0.86 36.66 17.13
C SER A 64 -1.73 37.05 18.32
N PHE A 65 -1.84 38.35 18.61
CA PHE A 65 -2.93 38.88 19.44
C PHE A 65 -4.09 39.30 18.53
N MET A 66 -5.27 38.76 18.80
CA MET A 66 -6.48 38.97 18.01
C MET A 66 -7.66 39.44 18.85
N ARG A 67 -8.61 40.08 18.19
CA ARG A 67 -9.91 40.39 18.76
C ARG A 67 -10.88 39.24 18.52
N ARG A 68 -11.86 39.08 19.41
CA ARG A 68 -12.84 37.99 19.35
C ARG A 68 -13.61 37.97 18.03
N ASP A 69 -14.00 39.13 17.50
CA ASP A 69 -14.74 39.29 16.25
C ASP A 69 -13.95 38.87 15.00
N LYS A 70 -12.63 38.68 15.13
CA LYS A 70 -11.74 38.20 14.07
C LYS A 70 -11.49 36.69 14.16
N LEU A 71 -12.05 36.02 15.16
CA LEU A 71 -11.92 34.58 15.36
C LEU A 71 -13.28 33.91 15.18
N LEU A 72 -13.31 32.92 14.30
CA LEU A 72 -14.43 32.01 14.13
C LEU A 72 -14.23 30.84 15.10
N PHE A 73 -15.13 30.77 16.08
CA PHE A 73 -15.27 29.62 16.96
C PHE A 73 -15.96 28.49 16.22
N GLY A 74 -15.77 27.27 16.71
CA GLY A 74 -16.41 26.11 16.10
C GLY A 74 -17.91 26.03 16.39
N VAL A 75 -18.54 25.12 15.67
CA VAL A 75 -19.97 24.82 15.75
C VAL A 75 -20.19 23.44 16.35
N SER A 76 -21.42 23.16 16.75
CA SER A 76 -21.85 21.81 17.12
C SER A 76 -21.84 20.86 15.92
N PHE A 77 -21.80 19.56 16.22
CA PHE A 77 -21.97 18.51 15.22
C PHE A 77 -23.27 18.70 14.41
N MET A 78 -24.40 18.97 15.08
CA MET A 78 -25.70 19.11 14.41
C MET A 78 -25.82 20.40 13.60
N GLU A 79 -25.26 21.53 14.06
CA GLU A 79 -25.19 22.75 13.24
C GLU A 79 -24.38 22.52 11.95
N ALA A 80 -23.26 21.78 12.04
CA ALA A 80 -22.48 21.41 10.87
C ALA A 80 -23.25 20.46 9.93
N MET A 81 -24.00 19.50 10.47
CA MET A 81 -24.89 18.62 9.69
C MET A 81 -25.94 19.42 8.93
N VAL A 82 -26.66 20.32 9.61
CA VAL A 82 -27.70 21.15 8.99
C VAL A 82 -27.09 22.05 7.92
N THR A 83 -26.00 22.74 8.23
CA THR A 83 -25.32 23.64 7.26
C THR A 83 -24.86 22.87 6.01
N LYS A 84 -24.35 21.65 6.17
CA LYS A 84 -23.78 20.89 5.06
C LYS A 84 -24.81 20.11 4.25
N TYR A 85 -25.89 19.64 4.88
CA TYR A 85 -26.86 18.72 4.25
C TYR A 85 -28.26 19.32 4.05
N VAL A 86 -28.58 20.48 4.64
CA VAL A 86 -29.94 21.09 4.55
C VAL A 86 -29.91 22.45 3.85
N ASP A 87 -28.88 23.28 4.05
CA ASP A 87 -28.85 24.61 3.43
C ASP A 87 -28.71 24.53 1.90
N ALA A 88 -29.78 24.88 1.19
CA ALA A 88 -29.93 24.78 -0.26
C ALA A 88 -28.95 25.66 -1.08
N GLU A 89 -28.35 26.70 -0.50
CA GLU A 89 -27.28 27.46 -1.16
C GLU A 89 -25.98 26.65 -1.31
N ASN A 90 -25.82 25.57 -0.53
CA ASN A 90 -24.69 24.65 -0.62
C ASN A 90 -24.93 23.48 -1.58
N GLU A 91 -26.06 23.39 -2.27
CA GLU A 91 -26.40 22.21 -3.10
C GLU A 91 -25.39 21.95 -4.24
N LEU A 92 -24.83 23.03 -4.82
CA LEU A 92 -23.73 22.96 -5.81
C LEU A 92 -22.41 22.47 -5.17
N ILE A 93 -22.11 22.95 -3.96
CA ILE A 93 -20.91 22.56 -3.18
C ILE A 93 -21.01 21.11 -2.71
N VAL A 94 -22.22 20.64 -2.36
CA VAL A 94 -22.49 19.26 -1.96
C VAL A 94 -22.25 18.29 -3.12
N ARG A 95 -22.61 18.65 -4.36
CA ARG A 95 -22.32 17.79 -5.54
C ARG A 95 -20.82 17.70 -5.86
N GLU A 96 -20.08 18.81 -5.77
CA GLU A 96 -18.61 18.80 -5.96
C GLU A 96 -17.90 18.04 -4.82
N ASN A 97 -18.34 18.25 -3.58
CA ASN A 97 -17.81 17.53 -2.42
C ASN A 97 -18.12 16.03 -2.44
N VAL A 98 -19.17 15.57 -3.11
CA VAL A 98 -19.48 14.12 -3.13
C VAL A 98 -18.45 13.33 -3.88
N GLU A 99 -17.87 13.84 -4.97
CA GLU A 99 -16.75 13.16 -5.63
C GLU A 99 -15.49 13.18 -4.77
N GLU A 100 -15.23 14.27 -4.04
CA GLU A 100 -14.14 14.34 -3.06
C GLU A 100 -14.36 13.40 -1.87
N VAL A 101 -15.60 13.27 -1.38
CA VAL A 101 -16.00 12.37 -0.30
C VAL A 101 -15.95 10.91 -0.76
N LYS A 102 -16.39 10.60 -1.98
CA LYS A 102 -16.21 9.27 -2.59
C LYS A 102 -14.73 8.92 -2.69
N ALA A 103 -13.88 9.88 -3.05
CA ALA A 103 -12.44 9.70 -3.13
C ALA A 103 -11.77 9.57 -1.75
N SER A 104 -12.15 10.39 -0.78
CA SER A 104 -11.56 10.40 0.57
C SER A 104 -12.02 9.22 1.42
N MET A 105 -13.26 8.76 1.23
CA MET A 105 -13.87 7.64 1.95
C MET A 105 -13.83 6.32 1.15
N ASN A 106 -13.33 6.33 -0.09
CA ASN A 106 -13.31 5.17 -1.00
C ASN A 106 -14.70 4.52 -1.16
N ALA A 107 -15.74 5.34 -1.32
CA ALA A 107 -17.15 4.94 -1.29
C ALA A 107 -17.87 5.25 -2.62
N PRO A 108 -17.54 4.58 -3.74
CA PRO A 108 -17.97 4.97 -5.10
C PRO A 108 -19.49 4.94 -5.33
N PHE A 109 -20.26 4.31 -4.45
CA PHE A 109 -21.71 4.14 -4.50
C PHE A 109 -22.49 5.15 -3.64
N LEU A 110 -21.86 6.22 -3.14
CA LEU A 110 -22.55 7.26 -2.38
C LEU A 110 -23.54 8.03 -3.29
N GLU A 111 -24.84 7.82 -3.09
CA GLU A 111 -25.91 8.58 -3.74
C GLU A 111 -26.35 9.75 -2.83
N LEU A 112 -26.41 10.95 -3.41
CA LEU A 112 -27.06 12.10 -2.78
C LEU A 112 -28.57 11.91 -2.84
N VAL A 113 -29.20 11.65 -1.71
CA VAL A 113 -30.66 11.74 -1.61
C VAL A 113 -30.98 13.23 -1.59
N GLY A 114 -31.68 13.74 -2.62
CA GLY A 114 -32.18 15.12 -2.63
C GLY A 114 -33.21 15.32 -1.51
N PHE A 115 -33.10 16.44 -0.79
CA PHE A 115 -33.89 16.72 0.41
C PHE A 115 -34.96 17.77 0.10
N GLU A 116 -36.24 17.37 0.10
CA GLU A 116 -37.34 18.31 0.30
C GLU A 116 -37.75 18.32 1.81
N ARG A 117 -38.51 19.34 2.20
CA ARG A 117 -38.79 19.93 3.54
C ARG A 117 -38.78 19.05 4.81
N VAL A 118 -38.12 19.55 5.87
CA VAL A 118 -38.16 19.33 7.35
C VAL A 118 -38.65 17.96 7.90
N ALA A 119 -39.85 17.51 7.56
CA ALA A 119 -40.31 16.17 7.95
C ALA A 119 -39.64 15.07 7.10
N GLU A 120 -39.32 15.38 5.85
CA GLU A 120 -38.46 14.57 4.99
C GLU A 120 -36.99 14.69 5.42
N GLU A 121 -36.54 15.85 5.91
CA GLU A 121 -35.17 16.05 6.43
C GLU A 121 -34.85 15.10 7.60
N GLN A 122 -35.74 14.99 8.60
CA GLN A 122 -35.51 14.08 9.73
C GLN A 122 -35.55 12.60 9.31
N LYS A 123 -36.48 12.25 8.43
CA LYS A 123 -36.55 10.89 7.85
C LYS A 123 -35.34 10.57 6.98
N SER A 124 -34.71 11.58 6.39
CA SER A 124 -33.53 11.43 5.55
C SER A 124 -32.24 11.32 6.37
N PHE A 125 -32.09 12.08 7.46
CA PHE A 125 -30.97 11.94 8.39
C PHE A 125 -30.90 10.56 9.06
N GLU A 126 -32.05 9.98 9.39
CA GLU A 126 -32.11 8.60 9.88
C GLU A 126 -31.58 7.58 8.86
N THR A 127 -31.58 7.87 7.56
CA THR A 127 -31.05 6.94 6.55
C THR A 127 -29.55 7.07 6.31
N LEU A 128 -28.90 8.12 6.82
CA LEU A 128 -27.48 8.37 6.58
C LEU A 128 -26.61 7.33 7.28
N LYS A 129 -25.75 6.69 6.49
CA LYS A 129 -24.72 5.75 6.96
C LYS A 129 -23.30 6.28 6.83
N ILE A 130 -23.08 7.16 5.87
CA ILE A 130 -21.76 7.71 5.54
C ILE A 130 -21.89 9.23 5.60
N VAL A 131 -21.13 9.86 6.48
CA VAL A 131 -21.19 11.30 6.72
C VAL A 131 -19.79 11.86 6.72
N SER A 132 -19.57 12.93 5.96
CA SER A 132 -18.34 13.71 6.04
C SER A 132 -18.66 15.13 6.46
N LEU A 133 -18.14 15.51 7.62
CA LEU A 133 -18.10 16.88 8.13
C LEU A 133 -16.67 17.43 8.05
N MET A 134 -15.87 16.96 7.08
CA MET A 134 -14.56 17.53 6.81
C MET A 134 -14.68 19.05 6.65
N ASP A 135 -13.75 19.79 7.28
CA ASP A 135 -13.64 21.24 7.17
C ASP A 135 -14.90 22.03 7.57
N SER A 136 -15.76 21.44 8.41
CA SER A 136 -17.06 22.02 8.80
C SER A 136 -17.02 22.78 10.13
N ARG A 137 -15.82 23.04 10.66
CA ARG A 137 -15.57 23.74 11.94
C ARG A 137 -16.22 23.08 13.15
N VAL A 138 -16.48 21.78 13.12
CA VAL A 138 -17.01 21.03 14.26
C VAL A 138 -16.05 21.17 15.44
N SER A 139 -16.57 21.54 16.61
CA SER A 139 -15.77 21.69 17.83
C SER A 139 -16.39 21.05 19.07
N HIS A 140 -17.65 20.63 19.01
CA HIS A 140 -18.33 19.96 20.12
C HIS A 140 -19.55 19.15 19.64
N ALA A 141 -20.04 18.25 20.49
CA ALA A 141 -21.22 17.45 20.20
C ALA A 141 -22.52 18.28 20.16
N GLY A 142 -22.60 19.33 20.99
CA GLY A 142 -23.84 20.06 21.24
C GLY A 142 -24.12 20.13 22.74
N SER A 143 -25.24 20.70 23.14
CA SER A 143 -25.62 20.81 24.56
C SER A 143 -26.40 19.59 25.08
N SER A 144 -27.02 18.81 24.19
CA SER A 144 -27.72 17.56 24.55
C SER A 144 -26.80 16.36 24.33
N HIS A 145 -26.92 15.37 25.21
CA HIS A 145 -26.16 14.11 25.16
C HIS A 145 -26.83 13.02 24.30
N ASP A 146 -28.02 13.28 23.75
CA ASP A 146 -28.83 12.33 22.97
C ASP A 146 -29.29 12.87 21.61
N GLU A 147 -28.97 14.13 21.28
CA GLU A 147 -29.42 14.78 20.05
C GLU A 147 -28.88 14.08 18.80
N ILE A 148 -27.60 13.69 18.80
CA ILE A 148 -26.97 13.02 17.66
C ILE A 148 -27.58 11.62 17.50
N GLU A 149 -27.73 10.87 18.60
CA GLU A 149 -28.32 9.53 18.59
C GLU A 149 -29.75 9.55 18.05
N ARG A 150 -30.56 10.53 18.46
CA ARG A 150 -31.94 10.67 18.00
C ARG A 150 -32.06 11.11 16.55
N THR A 151 -31.11 11.89 16.04
CA THR A 151 -31.24 12.53 14.71
C THR A 151 -30.54 11.75 13.61
N VAL A 152 -29.39 11.12 13.90
CA VAL A 152 -28.57 10.37 12.93
C VAL A 152 -28.11 9.02 13.50
N PRO A 153 -29.05 8.13 13.90
CA PRO A 153 -28.73 6.90 14.62
C PRO A 153 -27.88 5.89 13.83
N ASN A 154 -27.95 5.93 12.48
CA ASN A 154 -27.45 4.88 11.60
C ASN A 154 -26.09 5.18 10.97
N ILE A 155 -25.35 6.21 11.42
CA ILE A 155 -24.02 6.51 10.89
C ILE A 155 -23.07 5.35 11.19
N GLU A 156 -22.46 4.81 10.13
CA GLU A 156 -21.45 3.75 10.15
C GLU A 156 -20.05 4.29 9.81
N ASP A 157 -19.95 5.34 9.00
CA ASP A 157 -18.68 5.95 8.60
C ASP A 157 -18.76 7.47 8.78
N LEU A 158 -17.87 8.01 9.62
CA LEU A 158 -17.84 9.41 9.97
C LEU A 158 -16.46 10.03 9.72
N ASP A 159 -16.43 11.07 8.89
CA ASP A 159 -15.26 11.90 8.68
C ASP A 159 -15.38 13.26 9.38
N LEU A 160 -14.63 13.42 10.46
CA LEU A 160 -14.44 14.65 11.23
C LEU A 160 -13.07 15.28 10.97
N SER A 161 -12.38 14.92 9.88
CA SER A 161 -11.05 15.45 9.61
C SER A 161 -11.05 16.96 9.39
N ARG A 162 -9.92 17.58 9.72
CA ARG A 162 -9.69 19.01 9.47
C ARG A 162 -10.77 19.88 10.13
N ASN A 163 -11.06 19.66 11.41
CA ASN A 163 -12.06 20.41 12.18
C ASN A 163 -11.42 21.24 13.31
N LEU A 164 -12.22 21.73 14.24
CA LEU A 164 -11.80 22.51 15.41
C LEU A 164 -11.94 21.67 16.70
N LEU A 165 -11.73 20.36 16.60
CA LEU A 165 -11.74 19.46 17.75
C LEU A 165 -10.47 19.67 18.58
N ALA A 166 -10.63 19.97 19.86
CA ALA A 166 -9.54 20.29 20.77
C ALA A 166 -9.11 19.13 21.68
N SER A 167 -9.95 18.10 21.83
CA SER A 167 -9.69 16.99 22.74
C SER A 167 -10.36 15.68 22.31
N TRP A 168 -9.80 14.56 22.74
CA TRP A 168 -10.40 13.24 22.56
C TRP A 168 -11.74 13.07 23.32
N PHE A 169 -11.95 13.80 24.42
CA PHE A 169 -13.22 13.80 25.13
C PHE A 169 -14.34 14.36 24.26
N THR A 170 -14.06 15.45 23.54
CA THR A 170 -14.99 16.04 22.57
C THR A 170 -15.33 15.06 21.44
N VAL A 171 -14.35 14.30 20.96
CA VAL A 171 -14.60 13.22 20.00
C VAL A 171 -15.54 12.18 20.61
N GLY A 172 -15.26 11.77 21.85
CA GLY A 172 -16.08 10.84 22.61
C GLY A 172 -17.54 11.28 22.80
N ASP A 173 -17.76 12.55 23.12
CA ASP A 173 -19.10 13.11 23.27
C ASP A 173 -19.93 12.98 21.98
N ILE A 174 -19.28 13.01 20.81
CA ILE A 174 -19.90 12.78 19.50
C ILE A 174 -20.08 11.27 19.27
N THR A 175 -18.99 10.51 19.31
CA THR A 175 -18.96 9.13 18.82
C THR A 175 -19.69 8.15 19.72
N ARG A 176 -19.87 8.45 21.02
CA ARG A 176 -20.68 7.60 21.91
C ARG A 176 -22.16 7.62 21.58
N GLN A 177 -22.65 8.65 20.91
CA GLN A 177 -24.04 8.74 20.45
C GLN A 177 -24.27 7.91 19.17
N LEU A 178 -23.21 7.48 18.47
CA LEU A 178 -23.27 6.76 17.21
C LEU A 178 -23.03 5.26 17.42
N LYS A 179 -24.10 4.51 17.70
CA LYS A 179 -23.99 3.08 18.08
C LYS A 179 -23.56 2.17 16.94
N CYS A 180 -23.82 2.55 15.69
CA CYS A 180 -23.48 1.78 14.50
C CYS A 180 -22.11 2.16 13.89
N LEU A 181 -21.34 3.02 14.55
CA LEU A 181 -20.10 3.57 13.99
C LEU A 181 -19.03 2.48 13.83
N LYS A 182 -18.59 2.28 12.59
CA LYS A 182 -17.56 1.31 12.18
C LYS A 182 -16.25 1.99 11.80
N GLN A 183 -16.33 3.19 11.21
CA GLN A 183 -15.18 3.91 10.71
C GLN A 183 -15.19 5.35 11.19
N LEU A 184 -14.04 5.84 11.64
CA LEU A 184 -13.87 7.23 12.05
C LEU A 184 -12.59 7.80 11.45
N ASN A 185 -12.70 9.00 10.90
CA ASN A 185 -11.57 9.81 10.50
C ASN A 185 -11.52 11.09 11.31
N VAL A 186 -10.42 11.32 12.04
CA VAL A 186 -10.17 12.55 12.80
C VAL A 186 -8.90 13.27 12.36
N SER A 187 -8.37 12.91 11.19
CA SER A 187 -7.13 13.46 10.62
C SER A 187 -7.09 14.99 10.61
N ASN A 188 -5.91 15.60 10.64
CA ASN A 188 -5.73 17.05 10.58
C ASN A 188 -6.45 17.83 11.71
N ASN A 189 -6.66 17.19 12.87
CA ASN A 189 -7.05 17.88 14.10
C ASN A 189 -5.86 17.90 15.07
N LYS A 190 -5.84 18.86 16.01
CA LYS A 190 -4.83 18.89 17.09
C LYS A 190 -5.44 18.33 18.36
N LEU A 191 -5.40 17.00 18.50
CA LEU A 191 -5.93 16.27 19.66
C LEU A 191 -4.78 15.82 20.56
N PRO A 192 -4.48 16.51 21.68
CA PRO A 192 -3.47 16.04 22.62
C PRO A 192 -3.86 14.67 23.19
N VAL A 193 -2.90 13.76 23.29
CA VAL A 193 -3.12 12.46 23.93
C VAL A 193 -3.27 12.66 25.44
N PRO A 194 -4.37 12.21 26.07
CA PRO A 194 -4.56 12.32 27.51
C PRO A 194 -3.44 11.60 28.29
N ASN A 195 -3.00 12.20 29.40
CA ASN A 195 -1.94 11.63 30.27
C ASN A 195 -2.34 10.30 30.92
N HIS A 196 -3.64 10.05 31.10
CA HIS A 196 -4.20 8.82 31.64
C HIS A 196 -5.33 8.36 30.73
N MET A 197 -5.12 7.24 30.03
CA MET A 197 -6.13 6.68 29.12
C MET A 197 -6.82 5.42 29.65
N GLU A 198 -6.34 4.86 30.76
CA GLU A 198 -7.01 3.73 31.42
C GLU A 198 -8.43 4.11 31.84
N GLY A 199 -9.42 3.36 31.34
CA GLY A 199 -10.85 3.62 31.58
C GLY A 199 -11.45 4.81 30.82
N VAL A 200 -10.66 5.54 30.02
CA VAL A 200 -11.11 6.69 29.22
C VAL A 200 -11.44 6.29 27.78
N ILE A 201 -10.80 5.25 27.25
CA ILE A 201 -11.04 4.76 25.88
C ILE A 201 -12.50 4.32 25.69
N ASP A 202 -13.09 3.65 26.69
CA ASP A 202 -14.52 3.28 26.71
C ASP A 202 -15.45 4.51 26.74
N GLN A 203 -14.90 5.68 27.09
CA GLN A 203 -15.59 6.95 27.06
C GLN A 203 -15.36 7.73 25.76
N ILE A 204 -14.53 7.23 24.86
CA ILE A 204 -14.25 7.85 23.58
C ILE A 204 -14.91 7.05 22.46
N PHE A 205 -14.64 5.75 22.36
CA PHE A 205 -15.11 4.95 21.24
C PHE A 205 -16.37 4.15 21.60
N PRO A 206 -17.35 4.04 20.68
CA PRO A 206 -18.53 3.21 20.92
C PRO A 206 -18.13 1.73 21.08
N GLN A 207 -18.80 1.02 21.97
CA GLN A 207 -18.51 -0.39 22.21
C GLN A 207 -18.96 -1.25 21.02
N GLY A 208 -18.03 -2.00 20.43
CA GLY A 208 -18.32 -3.28 19.79
C GLY A 208 -18.31 -3.36 18.25
N GLU A 209 -18.28 -2.26 17.50
CA GLU A 209 -18.35 -2.32 16.02
C GLU A 209 -17.31 -1.49 15.27
N MET A 210 -16.66 -0.54 15.94
CA MET A 210 -15.60 0.24 15.31
C MET A 210 -14.44 -0.68 14.90
N SER A 211 -13.98 -0.51 13.68
CA SER A 211 -12.99 -1.39 13.04
C SER A 211 -11.87 -0.59 12.40
N THR A 212 -12.19 0.63 11.95
CA THR A 212 -11.24 1.52 11.25
C THR A 212 -11.09 2.85 11.98
N LEU A 213 -9.86 3.23 12.30
CA LEU A 213 -9.52 4.57 12.78
C LEU A 213 -8.46 5.22 11.90
N THR A 214 -8.76 6.45 11.46
CA THR A 214 -7.86 7.27 10.64
C THR A 214 -7.37 8.50 11.41
N LEU A 215 -6.06 8.58 11.60
CA LEU A 215 -5.30 9.54 12.40
C LEU A 215 -4.22 10.22 11.55
N GLY A 216 -4.56 10.69 10.35
CA GLY A 216 -3.59 11.33 9.45
C GLY A 216 -3.17 12.72 9.92
N ASN A 217 -1.89 13.06 9.83
CA ASN A 217 -1.36 14.40 10.13
C ASN A 217 -1.82 14.95 11.49
N MET A 218 -1.62 14.15 12.54
CA MET A 218 -1.96 14.51 13.94
C MET A 218 -0.72 14.95 14.73
N GLY A 219 0.48 14.76 14.18
CA GLY A 219 1.76 15.02 14.85
C GLY A 219 2.16 13.95 15.87
N TYR A 220 1.55 12.76 15.81
CA TYR A 220 1.78 11.68 16.77
C TYR A 220 3.07 10.93 16.53
N ILE A 221 3.69 10.46 17.62
CA ILE A 221 4.71 9.41 17.58
C ILE A 221 4.06 8.04 17.83
N TRP A 222 4.80 6.94 17.65
CA TRP A 222 4.25 5.60 17.86
C TRP A 222 3.71 5.38 19.29
N ALA A 223 4.43 5.85 20.31
CA ALA A 223 3.99 5.75 21.70
C ALA A 223 2.64 6.43 21.96
N ASP A 224 2.31 7.49 21.21
CA ASP A 224 1.02 8.18 21.29
C ASP A 224 -0.10 7.35 20.67
N ILE A 225 0.17 6.71 19.52
CA ILE A 225 -0.72 5.72 18.90
C ILE A 225 -0.99 4.58 19.88
N LEU A 226 0.05 4.00 20.50
CA LEU A 226 -0.11 2.88 21.42
C LEU A 226 -1.00 3.22 22.63
N LYS A 227 -0.89 4.44 23.17
CA LYS A 227 -1.76 4.89 24.26
C LYS A 227 -3.23 4.89 23.85
N LEU A 228 -3.54 5.28 22.60
CA LEU A 228 -4.91 5.34 22.05
C LEU A 228 -5.56 3.96 21.94
N PHE A 229 -4.76 2.91 21.69
CA PHE A 229 -5.26 1.57 21.42
C PHE A 229 -5.00 0.57 22.55
N ALA A 230 -4.69 1.03 23.76
CA ALA A 230 -4.40 0.14 24.89
C ALA A 230 -5.57 -0.81 25.22
N THR A 231 -6.82 -0.43 24.93
CA THR A 231 -8.02 -1.24 25.26
C THR A 231 -9.01 -1.44 24.11
N PHE A 232 -8.74 -0.91 22.91
CA PHE A 232 -9.67 -1.00 21.78
C PHE A 232 -9.05 -1.75 20.58
N PRO A 233 -9.61 -2.89 20.15
CA PRO A 233 -9.11 -3.65 19.00
C PRO A 233 -9.56 -3.01 17.68
N VAL A 234 -8.61 -2.66 16.81
CA VAL A 234 -8.88 -2.23 15.43
C VAL A 234 -8.38 -3.25 14.42
N THR A 235 -9.15 -3.45 13.35
CA THR A 235 -8.73 -4.27 12.21
C THR A 235 -8.02 -3.44 11.14
N CYS A 236 -8.31 -2.14 11.05
CA CYS A 236 -7.66 -1.21 10.12
C CYS A 236 -7.20 0.07 10.85
N LEU A 237 -5.88 0.30 10.88
CA LEU A 237 -5.30 1.52 11.44
C LEU A 237 -4.65 2.33 10.33
N LYS A 238 -5.10 3.57 10.15
CA LYS A 238 -4.52 4.53 9.21
C LYS A 238 -3.89 5.70 9.97
N ALA A 239 -2.57 5.81 9.98
CA ALA A 239 -1.84 6.89 10.65
C ALA A 239 -0.80 7.58 9.73
N PRO A 240 -1.20 8.06 8.54
CA PRO A 240 -0.26 8.69 7.60
C PRO A 240 0.22 10.06 8.07
N ALA A 241 1.36 10.51 7.53
CA ALA A 241 1.89 11.87 7.72
C ALA A 241 2.02 12.28 9.19
N ASN A 242 2.45 11.36 10.06
CA ASN A 242 2.73 11.62 11.46
C ASN A 242 4.24 11.68 11.72
N HIS A 243 4.65 11.71 12.99
CA HIS A 243 6.05 11.71 13.41
C HIS A 243 6.50 10.31 13.86
N ILE A 244 5.96 9.25 13.27
CA ILE A 244 6.32 7.87 13.63
C ILE A 244 7.69 7.56 13.04
N SER A 245 8.64 7.16 13.88
CA SER A 245 9.98 6.73 13.46
C SER A 245 10.41 5.38 14.02
N THR A 246 9.77 4.91 15.09
CA THR A 246 9.98 3.59 15.71
C THR A 246 8.67 2.83 15.78
N LEU A 247 8.72 1.51 15.85
CA LEU A 247 7.53 0.63 15.90
C LEU A 247 7.62 -0.39 17.03
N ASP A 248 8.27 -0.04 18.14
CA ASP A 248 8.46 -0.90 19.29
C ASP A 248 7.16 -1.19 20.07
N SER A 249 7.21 -2.15 20.99
CA SER A 249 6.17 -2.34 22.02
C SER A 249 4.75 -2.64 21.51
N ILE A 250 4.61 -3.55 20.53
CA ILE A 250 3.31 -3.91 19.94
C ILE A 250 2.36 -4.52 20.99
N PRO A 251 1.20 -3.90 21.28
CA PRO A 251 0.26 -4.39 22.28
C PRO A 251 -0.52 -5.61 21.78
N ASN A 252 -0.99 -6.44 22.71
CA ASN A 252 -1.78 -7.64 22.39
C ASN A 252 -3.09 -7.30 21.64
N MET A 253 -3.61 -6.08 21.78
CA MET A 253 -4.80 -5.64 21.04
C MET A 253 -4.59 -5.58 19.53
N PHE A 254 -3.34 -5.47 19.06
CA PHE A 254 -3.02 -5.44 17.62
C PHE A 254 -3.02 -6.84 16.97
N GLN A 255 -3.24 -7.91 17.75
CA GLN A 255 -3.30 -9.27 17.21
C GLN A 255 -4.47 -9.49 16.21
N VAL A 256 -5.46 -8.58 16.20
CA VAL A 256 -6.55 -8.59 15.22
C VAL A 256 -6.33 -7.63 14.04
N LEU A 257 -5.24 -6.86 14.03
CA LEU A 257 -4.96 -5.86 12.99
C LEU A 257 -4.72 -6.56 11.65
N GLU A 258 -5.49 -6.16 10.64
CA GLU A 258 -5.42 -6.70 9.28
C GLU A 258 -4.77 -5.72 8.31
N GLU A 259 -4.97 -4.41 8.51
CA GLU A 259 -4.43 -3.37 7.65
C GLU A 259 -3.76 -2.26 8.47
N LEU A 260 -2.56 -1.86 8.03
CA LEU A 260 -1.80 -0.80 8.65
C LEU A 260 -1.23 0.16 7.60
N TYR A 261 -1.59 1.44 7.73
CA TYR A 261 -1.17 2.51 6.82
C TYR A 261 -0.32 3.52 7.58
N LEU A 262 0.96 3.58 7.23
CA LEU A 262 1.99 4.39 7.89
C LEU A 262 2.73 5.29 6.88
N GLN A 263 2.16 5.54 5.70
CA GLN A 263 2.82 6.37 4.69
C GLN A 263 3.15 7.78 5.19
N GLU A 264 4.17 8.41 4.60
CA GLU A 264 4.61 9.78 4.93
C GLU A 264 5.07 9.98 6.39
N ASN A 265 5.45 8.89 7.08
CA ASN A 265 6.16 8.94 8.36
C ASN A 265 7.69 8.92 8.15
N ASN A 266 8.50 8.69 9.19
CA ASN A 266 9.97 8.65 9.09
C ASN A 266 10.56 7.33 9.61
N ILE A 267 10.08 6.20 9.09
CA ILE A 267 10.55 4.85 9.40
C ILE A 267 11.67 4.49 8.41
N VAL A 268 12.91 4.75 8.83
CA VAL A 268 14.10 4.71 7.97
C VAL A 268 14.70 3.32 7.82
N ASP A 269 14.62 2.48 8.85
CA ASP A 269 15.23 1.14 8.88
C ASP A 269 14.16 0.05 9.03
N TRP A 270 14.31 -1.05 8.28
CA TRP A 270 13.39 -2.19 8.34
C TRP A 270 13.41 -2.89 9.70
N SER A 271 14.47 -2.73 10.50
CA SER A 271 14.52 -3.29 11.86
C SER A 271 13.32 -2.86 12.72
N GLU A 272 12.84 -1.63 12.53
CA GLU A 272 11.62 -1.14 13.19
C GLU A 272 10.40 -1.91 12.69
N VAL A 273 10.29 -2.09 11.38
CA VAL A 273 9.18 -2.80 10.72
C VAL A 273 9.08 -4.25 11.24
N ASN A 274 10.19 -4.92 11.54
CA ASN A 274 10.19 -6.29 12.09
C ASN A 274 9.40 -6.43 13.39
N ALA A 275 9.19 -5.36 14.17
CA ALA A 275 8.35 -5.40 15.36
C ALA A 275 6.89 -5.78 15.03
N LEU A 276 6.41 -5.44 13.83
CA LEU A 276 5.09 -5.83 13.31
C LEU A 276 5.05 -7.27 12.79
N GLY A 277 6.21 -7.92 12.64
CA GLY A 277 6.31 -9.21 11.96
C GLY A 277 5.62 -10.37 12.67
N GLN A 278 5.32 -10.25 13.97
CA GLN A 278 4.58 -11.26 14.72
C GLN A 278 3.05 -11.10 14.64
N LEU A 279 2.55 -10.08 13.94
CA LEU A 279 1.12 -9.85 13.80
C LEU A 279 0.50 -10.92 12.88
N PRO A 280 -0.38 -11.80 13.41
CA PRO A 280 -0.81 -13.01 12.71
C PRO A 280 -1.85 -12.74 11.62
N LYS A 281 -2.52 -11.58 11.67
CA LYS A 281 -3.59 -11.21 10.74
C LYS A 281 -3.25 -10.05 9.81
N LEU A 282 -2.06 -9.45 9.93
CA LEU A 282 -1.67 -8.30 9.12
C LEU A 282 -1.51 -8.72 7.65
N LYS A 283 -2.47 -8.35 6.81
CA LYS A 283 -2.54 -8.65 5.37
C LYS A 283 -2.06 -7.50 4.50
N TYR A 284 -2.22 -6.27 4.98
CA TYR A 284 -1.90 -5.07 4.21
C TYR A 284 -1.00 -4.13 5.02
N LEU A 285 0.15 -3.76 4.45
CA LEU A 285 1.07 -2.80 5.05
C LEU A 285 1.48 -1.74 4.03
N ASN A 286 1.20 -0.47 4.36
CA ASN A 286 1.62 0.67 3.56
C ASN A 286 2.68 1.51 4.30
N LEU A 287 3.88 1.53 3.74
CA LEU A 287 5.08 2.24 4.15
C LEU A 287 5.58 3.14 3.01
N ALA A 288 4.69 3.68 2.18
CA ALA A 288 5.10 4.62 1.13
C ALA A 288 5.70 5.90 1.73
N SER A 289 6.74 6.45 1.10
CA SER A 289 7.32 7.75 1.50
C SER A 289 7.77 7.81 2.98
N THR A 290 8.27 6.70 3.55
CA THR A 290 8.74 6.66 4.95
C THR A 290 10.24 6.89 5.10
N ASN A 291 10.96 7.16 4.00
CA ASN A 291 12.43 7.21 3.92
C ASN A 291 13.12 5.88 4.20
N LEU A 292 12.41 4.76 4.02
CA LEU A 292 12.97 3.42 4.21
C LEU A 292 14.17 3.18 3.30
N ARG A 293 15.30 2.76 3.86
CA ARG A 293 16.57 2.60 3.11
C ARG A 293 16.95 1.17 2.80
N ASN A 294 16.49 0.22 3.61
CA ASN A 294 16.86 -1.19 3.50
C ASN A 294 15.63 -2.08 3.73
N ILE A 295 15.80 -3.38 3.47
CA ILE A 295 14.84 -4.42 3.85
C ILE A 295 15.66 -5.52 4.51
N LYS A 296 15.32 -5.88 5.75
CA LYS A 296 16.01 -6.94 6.48
C LYS A 296 15.03 -7.71 7.36
N LEU A 297 14.53 -8.82 6.84
CA LEU A 297 13.68 -9.72 7.62
C LEU A 297 14.58 -10.57 8.52
N ASP A 298 14.65 -10.20 9.79
CA ASP A 298 15.38 -10.96 10.81
C ASP A 298 14.36 -11.78 11.62
N PRO A 299 14.33 -13.12 11.50
CA PRO A 299 13.40 -13.95 12.28
C PRO A 299 13.72 -13.96 13.79
N GLY A 300 14.68 -13.18 14.28
CA GLY A 300 15.02 -13.10 15.70
C GLY A 300 15.97 -14.22 16.13
N GLY A 301 17.02 -14.46 15.35
CA GLY A 301 18.23 -15.15 15.83
C GLY A 301 18.13 -16.66 16.13
N THR A 302 17.09 -17.37 15.72
CA THR A 302 17.09 -18.85 15.73
C THR A 302 16.81 -19.39 14.33
N GLU A 303 17.74 -20.19 13.81
CA GLU A 303 17.45 -21.05 12.65
C GLU A 303 16.23 -21.91 13.01
N GLY A 304 15.10 -21.69 12.33
CA GLY A 304 13.86 -22.43 12.55
C GLY A 304 12.72 -21.69 13.29
N GLY A 305 12.87 -20.39 13.59
CA GLY A 305 11.75 -19.57 14.07
C GLY A 305 10.61 -19.42 13.05
N PRO A 306 9.36 -19.10 13.48
CA PRO A 306 8.26 -18.86 12.56
C PRO A 306 8.56 -17.67 11.63
N PRO A 307 8.07 -17.68 10.39
CA PRO A 307 8.29 -16.57 9.46
C PRO A 307 7.66 -15.28 10.00
N LEU A 308 8.37 -14.17 9.85
CA LEU A 308 7.76 -12.85 10.04
C LEU A 308 6.67 -12.63 8.98
N PHE A 309 5.65 -11.87 9.35
CA PHE A 309 4.53 -11.47 8.51
C PHE A 309 3.81 -12.67 7.88
N PRO A 310 3.28 -13.61 8.69
CA PRO A 310 2.71 -14.88 8.20
C PRO A 310 1.46 -14.69 7.32
N ALA A 311 0.80 -13.53 7.40
CA ALA A 311 -0.43 -13.21 6.68
C ALA A 311 -0.26 -12.09 5.63
N LEU A 312 0.92 -11.48 5.48
CA LEU A 312 1.06 -10.28 4.66
C LEU A 312 0.92 -10.60 3.17
N GLU A 313 -0.11 -10.02 2.56
CA GLU A 313 -0.48 -10.22 1.15
C GLU A 313 -0.10 -9.03 0.29
N THR A 314 -0.26 -7.81 0.81
CA THR A 314 0.04 -6.56 0.10
C THR A 314 1.04 -5.70 0.86
N LEU A 315 2.14 -5.35 0.21
CA LEU A 315 3.15 -4.43 0.71
C LEU A 315 3.30 -3.24 -0.23
N ILE A 316 3.18 -2.03 0.32
CA ILE A 316 3.46 -0.79 -0.38
C ILE A 316 4.68 -0.13 0.26
N ILE A 317 5.75 -0.02 -0.49
CA ILE A 317 7.03 0.60 -0.09
C ILE A 317 7.52 1.57 -1.17
N SER A 318 6.57 2.21 -1.88
CA SER A 318 6.89 3.17 -2.95
C SER A 318 7.47 4.46 -2.38
N ASP A 319 8.25 5.18 -3.20
CA ASP A 319 8.85 6.47 -2.85
C ASP A 319 9.75 6.43 -1.60
N ASN A 320 10.55 5.38 -1.50
CA ASN A 320 11.53 5.20 -0.44
C ASN A 320 12.96 5.33 -1.00
N LYS A 321 13.96 4.90 -0.25
CA LYS A 321 15.39 5.04 -0.55
C LYS A 321 16.07 3.69 -0.76
N ILE A 322 15.33 2.67 -1.17
CA ILE A 322 15.85 1.32 -1.42
C ILE A 322 16.63 1.30 -2.74
N ASP A 323 17.90 0.89 -2.68
CA ASP A 323 18.81 0.87 -3.83
C ASP A 323 19.50 -0.50 -4.07
N SER A 324 19.25 -1.50 -3.21
CA SER A 324 19.88 -2.82 -3.27
C SER A 324 18.93 -3.94 -3.71
N TRP A 325 19.39 -4.81 -4.61
CA TRP A 325 18.67 -6.03 -4.97
C TRP A 325 18.69 -7.09 -3.87
N ASP A 326 19.68 -7.04 -2.96
CA ASP A 326 19.75 -7.96 -1.83
C ASP A 326 18.62 -7.67 -0.82
N ASP A 327 18.24 -6.40 -0.66
CA ASP A 327 17.08 -5.99 0.12
C ASP A 327 15.78 -6.53 -0.51
N VAL A 328 15.62 -6.38 -1.83
CA VAL A 328 14.45 -6.92 -2.54
C VAL A 328 14.37 -8.45 -2.43
N SER A 329 15.52 -9.14 -2.45
CA SER A 329 15.58 -10.59 -2.22
C SER A 329 15.05 -11.01 -0.85
N GLN A 330 15.14 -10.17 0.18
CA GLN A 330 14.60 -10.51 1.50
C GLN A 330 13.08 -10.77 1.44
N LEU A 331 12.35 -10.05 0.58
CA LEU A 331 10.91 -10.21 0.43
C LEU A 331 10.49 -11.63 -0.01
N HIS A 332 11.42 -12.46 -0.50
CA HIS A 332 11.20 -13.88 -0.74
C HIS A 332 10.72 -14.64 0.51
N TYR A 333 11.14 -14.20 1.71
CA TYR A 333 10.81 -14.86 2.97
C TYR A 333 9.38 -14.56 3.47
N LEU A 334 8.62 -13.72 2.77
CA LEU A 334 7.23 -13.40 3.09
C LEU A 334 6.30 -14.45 2.43
N PRO A 335 5.69 -15.36 3.19
CA PRO A 335 5.08 -16.58 2.63
C PRO A 335 3.82 -16.33 1.80
N LYS A 336 3.14 -15.20 2.01
CA LYS A 336 1.86 -14.87 1.34
C LYS A 336 1.91 -13.59 0.50
N LEU A 337 3.09 -12.99 0.31
CA LEU A 337 3.20 -11.72 -0.41
C LEU A 337 2.82 -11.90 -1.89
N THR A 338 1.66 -11.39 -2.29
CA THR A 338 1.14 -11.51 -3.66
C THR A 338 1.15 -10.18 -4.40
N SER A 339 1.07 -9.06 -3.68
CA SER A 339 1.01 -7.70 -4.25
C SER A 339 2.12 -6.82 -3.69
N LEU A 340 2.96 -6.28 -4.56
CA LEU A 340 4.03 -5.36 -4.20
C LEU A 340 3.92 -4.06 -5.00
N ARG A 341 3.95 -2.91 -4.31
CA ARG A 341 4.15 -1.59 -4.94
C ARG A 341 5.42 -0.96 -4.40
N PHE A 342 6.47 -0.87 -5.23
CA PHE A 342 7.77 -0.35 -4.83
C PHE A 342 8.36 0.68 -5.80
N THR A 343 7.50 1.34 -6.59
CA THR A 343 7.90 2.42 -7.51
C THR A 343 8.62 3.58 -6.82
N LYS A 344 9.31 4.45 -7.57
CA LYS A 344 10.00 5.66 -7.07
C LYS A 344 11.10 5.39 -6.02
N ASN A 345 11.64 4.17 -5.98
CA ASN A 345 12.87 3.85 -5.26
C ASN A 345 14.09 4.00 -6.17
N PRO A 346 15.28 4.39 -5.67
CA PRO A 346 16.52 4.52 -6.46
C PRO A 346 16.91 3.28 -7.27
N ILE A 347 16.51 2.09 -6.82
CA ILE A 347 16.71 0.82 -7.54
C ILE A 347 16.03 0.79 -8.93
N TRP A 348 15.03 1.64 -9.17
CA TRP A 348 14.46 1.87 -10.48
C TRP A 348 15.30 2.90 -11.24
N SER A 349 16.17 2.42 -12.13
CA SER A 349 16.79 3.30 -13.11
C SER A 349 15.82 3.52 -14.28
N ALA A 350 15.65 4.77 -14.71
CA ALA A 350 14.73 5.16 -15.79
C ALA A 350 14.99 4.40 -17.09
N ASP A 351 16.25 4.03 -17.35
CA ASP A 351 16.68 3.32 -18.55
C ASP A 351 16.51 1.78 -18.46
N ARG A 352 16.06 1.25 -17.32
CA ARG A 352 16.01 -0.21 -17.05
C ARG A 352 14.71 -0.66 -16.37
N VAL A 353 13.61 0.05 -16.57
CA VAL A 353 12.32 -0.27 -15.90
C VAL A 353 11.86 -1.71 -16.19
N SER A 354 11.94 -2.17 -17.44
CA SER A 354 11.63 -3.56 -17.81
C SER A 354 12.55 -4.55 -17.09
N THR A 355 13.86 -4.29 -17.09
CA THR A 355 14.85 -5.12 -16.39
C THR A 355 14.63 -5.15 -14.89
N SER A 356 14.28 -4.02 -14.26
CA SER A 356 13.99 -3.96 -12.83
C SER A 356 12.73 -4.75 -12.49
N ARG A 357 11.69 -4.69 -13.34
CA ARG A 357 10.49 -5.52 -13.18
C ARG A 357 10.82 -7.01 -13.25
N ASP A 358 11.56 -7.45 -14.27
CA ASP A 358 12.01 -8.84 -14.40
C ASP A 358 12.82 -9.29 -13.18
N LYS A 359 13.76 -8.45 -12.71
CA LYS A 359 14.57 -8.74 -11.52
C LYS A 359 13.76 -8.87 -10.24
N THR A 360 12.66 -8.14 -10.10
CA THR A 360 11.74 -8.33 -8.97
C THR A 360 10.98 -9.65 -9.09
N ILE A 361 10.42 -9.93 -10.27
CA ILE A 361 9.58 -11.12 -10.51
C ILE A 361 10.35 -12.41 -10.24
N CYS A 362 11.61 -12.49 -10.69
CA CYS A 362 12.44 -13.68 -10.49
C CYS A 362 12.87 -13.86 -9.03
N ARG A 363 13.07 -12.78 -8.27
CA ARG A 363 13.47 -12.82 -6.85
C ARG A 363 12.33 -13.19 -5.91
N ILE A 364 11.09 -12.80 -6.22
CA ILE A 364 9.92 -12.98 -5.35
C ILE A 364 8.87 -13.86 -6.04
N GLY A 365 8.89 -15.16 -5.71
CA GLY A 365 8.10 -16.18 -6.39
C GLY A 365 6.59 -16.12 -6.16
N THR A 366 6.16 -15.54 -5.05
CA THR A 366 4.75 -15.47 -4.65
C THR A 366 3.97 -14.33 -5.31
N LEU A 367 4.65 -13.36 -5.96
CA LEU A 367 3.99 -12.19 -6.54
C LEU A 367 3.06 -12.55 -7.70
N THR A 368 1.88 -11.97 -7.69
CA THR A 368 0.90 -12.01 -8.79
C THR A 368 0.63 -10.61 -9.33
N VAL A 369 0.86 -9.56 -8.54
CA VAL A 369 0.69 -8.16 -8.91
C VAL A 369 1.94 -7.37 -8.51
N LEU A 370 2.48 -6.59 -9.46
CA LEU A 370 3.63 -5.73 -9.25
C LEU A 370 3.36 -4.32 -9.80
N ASN A 371 3.50 -3.31 -8.92
CA ASN A 371 3.25 -1.90 -9.22
C ASN A 371 1.88 -1.64 -9.89
N GLY A 372 0.86 -2.39 -9.47
CA GLY A 372 -0.51 -2.26 -9.98
C GLY A 372 -0.80 -2.99 -11.29
N SER A 373 0.15 -3.77 -11.82
CA SER A 373 -0.05 -4.62 -13.00
C SER A 373 0.13 -6.10 -12.67
N SER A 374 -0.72 -6.95 -13.24
CA SER A 374 -0.63 -8.41 -13.10
C SER A 374 0.67 -8.94 -13.69
N ILE A 375 1.20 -10.03 -13.12
CA ILE A 375 2.35 -10.77 -13.66
C ILE A 375 1.82 -11.96 -14.43
N GLU A 376 2.11 -12.02 -15.73
CA GLU A 376 1.68 -13.13 -16.56
C GLU A 376 2.59 -14.35 -16.38
N LYS A 377 2.05 -15.56 -16.60
CA LYS A 377 2.84 -16.80 -16.49
C LYS A 377 4.05 -16.79 -17.43
N GLN A 378 3.86 -16.27 -18.65
CA GLN A 378 4.91 -16.22 -19.66
C GLN A 378 6.01 -15.21 -19.29
N GLU A 379 5.60 -14.04 -18.79
CA GLU A 379 6.52 -13.03 -18.24
C GLU A 379 7.37 -13.63 -17.13
N ARG A 380 6.74 -14.24 -16.12
CA ARG A 380 7.44 -14.87 -14.99
C ARG A 380 8.49 -15.88 -15.44
N ARG A 381 8.15 -16.76 -16.37
CA ARG A 381 9.09 -17.76 -16.91
C ARG A 381 10.27 -17.09 -17.61
N GLY A 382 10.00 -16.07 -18.43
CA GLY A 382 11.04 -15.30 -19.13
C GLY A 382 12.01 -14.61 -18.15
N SER A 383 11.48 -13.95 -17.12
CA SER A 383 12.29 -13.29 -16.09
C SER A 383 13.14 -14.30 -15.30
N GLU A 384 12.58 -15.46 -14.96
CA GLU A 384 13.27 -16.53 -14.23
C GLU A 384 14.39 -17.18 -15.06
N TYR A 385 14.16 -17.45 -16.35
CA TYR A 385 15.19 -17.97 -17.26
C TYR A 385 16.34 -16.97 -17.43
N SER A 386 16.01 -15.69 -17.63
CA SER A 386 16.99 -14.61 -17.77
C SER A 386 17.85 -14.48 -16.50
N TYR A 387 17.24 -14.65 -15.33
CA TYR A 387 17.93 -14.63 -14.04
C TYR A 387 18.91 -15.82 -13.87
N ILE A 388 18.50 -17.03 -14.24
CA ILE A 388 19.39 -18.21 -14.24
C ILE A 388 20.58 -17.98 -15.20
N LYS A 389 20.33 -17.41 -16.38
CA LYS A 389 21.38 -17.10 -17.34
C LYS A 389 22.35 -16.04 -16.79
N GLU A 390 21.84 -14.95 -16.24
CA GLU A 390 22.64 -13.82 -15.72
C GLU A 390 23.62 -14.26 -14.62
N TYR A 391 23.17 -15.08 -13.67
CA TYR A 391 23.97 -15.47 -12.52
C TYR A 391 24.62 -16.85 -12.65
N GLY A 392 24.50 -17.51 -13.80
CA GLY A 392 24.98 -18.89 -14.00
C GLY A 392 26.47 -19.09 -13.74
N ALA A 393 27.31 -18.19 -14.23
CA ALA A 393 28.76 -18.26 -14.02
C ALA A 393 29.13 -18.07 -12.53
N VAL A 394 28.45 -17.16 -11.84
CA VAL A 394 28.65 -16.90 -10.40
C VAL A 394 28.19 -18.10 -9.58
N TRP A 395 27.04 -18.68 -9.94
CA TRP A 395 26.55 -19.91 -9.35
C TRP A 395 27.60 -21.00 -9.50
N LEU A 396 28.09 -21.34 -10.69
CA LEU A 396 29.04 -22.44 -10.89
C LEU A 396 30.38 -22.28 -10.14
N SER A 397 30.76 -21.06 -9.73
CA SER A 397 31.95 -20.79 -8.92
C SER A 397 31.76 -21.20 -7.45
N GLU A 398 32.66 -22.03 -6.91
CA GLU A 398 32.62 -22.47 -5.50
C GLU A 398 33.00 -21.37 -4.50
N LYS A 399 33.87 -20.42 -4.89
CA LYS A 399 34.48 -19.43 -3.98
C LYS A 399 33.47 -18.52 -3.26
N ASN A 400 32.31 -18.28 -3.87
CA ASN A 400 31.31 -17.32 -3.38
C ASN A 400 29.93 -17.95 -3.17
N ARG A 401 29.81 -19.29 -3.15
CA ARG A 401 28.51 -19.97 -3.14
C ARG A 401 27.61 -19.56 -1.97
N LYS A 402 28.18 -19.48 -0.76
CA LYS A 402 27.43 -19.11 0.46
C LYS A 402 26.87 -17.69 0.39
N GLN A 403 27.71 -16.72 0.06
CA GLN A 403 27.28 -15.31 -0.09
C GLN A 403 26.25 -15.16 -1.21
N PHE A 404 26.44 -15.89 -2.31
CA PHE A 404 25.52 -15.89 -3.44
C PHE A 404 24.13 -16.40 -3.05
N VAL A 405 24.03 -17.51 -2.31
CA VAL A 405 22.74 -18.06 -1.86
C VAL A 405 22.01 -17.10 -0.94
N ILE A 406 22.72 -16.40 -0.05
CA ILE A 406 22.12 -15.38 0.84
C ILE A 406 21.51 -14.22 0.01
N ALA A 407 22.24 -13.73 -0.98
CA ALA A 407 21.78 -12.63 -1.84
C ALA A 407 20.71 -13.08 -2.87
N ASN A 408 20.66 -14.37 -3.20
CA ASN A 408 19.83 -14.95 -4.26
C ASN A 408 19.11 -16.22 -3.77
N PRO A 409 18.27 -16.13 -2.72
CA PRO A 409 17.74 -17.28 -2.00
C PRO A 409 16.87 -18.20 -2.88
N ARG A 410 16.26 -17.65 -3.93
CA ARG A 410 15.41 -18.40 -4.85
C ARG A 410 16.19 -19.11 -5.98
N TYR A 411 17.48 -18.85 -6.13
CA TYR A 411 18.24 -19.30 -7.30
C TYR A 411 18.33 -20.82 -7.43
N GLU A 412 18.60 -21.52 -6.33
CA GLU A 412 18.70 -22.99 -6.32
C GLU A 412 17.36 -23.64 -6.70
N TYR A 413 16.25 -23.13 -6.16
CA TYR A 413 14.91 -23.54 -6.54
C TYR A 413 14.66 -23.36 -8.04
N LEU A 414 15.04 -22.21 -8.61
CA LEU A 414 14.85 -21.93 -10.03
C LEU A 414 15.70 -22.83 -10.94
N VAL A 415 16.92 -23.17 -10.54
CA VAL A 415 17.75 -24.16 -11.24
C VAL A 415 17.12 -25.55 -11.22
N ASN A 416 16.51 -25.94 -10.11
CA ASN A 416 15.80 -27.22 -10.02
C ASN A 416 14.52 -27.23 -10.86
N LEU A 417 13.85 -26.08 -10.99
CA LEU A 417 12.61 -25.93 -11.74
C LEU A 417 12.84 -25.87 -13.27
N HIS A 418 13.81 -25.07 -13.71
CA HIS A 418 14.03 -24.74 -15.13
C HIS A 418 15.27 -25.42 -15.74
N GLY A 419 16.12 -26.03 -14.91
CA GLY A 419 17.40 -26.61 -15.30
C GLY A 419 18.60 -25.69 -15.04
N PRO A 420 19.83 -26.25 -15.08
CA PRO A 420 21.05 -25.47 -14.83
C PRO A 420 21.32 -24.45 -15.95
N PRO A 421 22.05 -23.35 -15.64
CA PRO A 421 22.47 -22.38 -16.64
C PRO A 421 23.28 -23.07 -17.74
N LEU A 422 22.88 -22.87 -18.99
CA LEU A 422 23.70 -23.29 -20.13
C LEU A 422 25.01 -22.49 -20.06
N ALA A 423 26.12 -23.19 -19.84
CA ALA A 423 27.43 -22.58 -19.98
C ALA A 423 27.61 -22.14 -21.44
N GLU A 424 27.41 -20.86 -21.73
CA GLU A 424 27.83 -20.28 -23.00
C GLU A 424 29.36 -20.37 -23.08
N LEU A 425 29.82 -21.41 -23.78
CA LEU A 425 31.01 -21.46 -24.64
C LEU A 425 31.98 -20.28 -24.46
N SER A 426 32.66 -20.24 -23.32
CA SER A 426 33.80 -19.34 -23.09
C SER A 426 35.00 -20.18 -22.66
N GLY A 427 35.45 -21.02 -23.59
CA GLY A 427 36.65 -21.84 -23.44
C GLY A 427 37.25 -22.12 -24.82
N PRO A 428 38.58 -22.03 -25.00
CA PRO A 428 39.20 -22.17 -26.30
C PRO A 428 39.02 -23.60 -26.83
N ALA A 429 38.89 -23.69 -28.16
CA ALA A 429 38.64 -24.91 -28.90
C ALA A 429 39.41 -26.14 -28.38
N GLY A 430 38.66 -27.19 -28.00
CA GLY A 430 39.22 -28.51 -27.72
C GLY A 430 38.33 -29.33 -26.80
N THR A 431 37.84 -30.46 -27.31
CA THR A 431 37.11 -31.54 -26.61
C THR A 431 35.58 -31.39 -26.49
N THR A 432 34.92 -31.58 -27.64
CA THR A 432 33.51 -31.96 -27.75
C THR A 432 33.31 -33.43 -27.37
N ALA A 433 32.96 -33.72 -26.12
CA ALA A 433 32.18 -34.89 -25.75
C ALA A 433 31.69 -34.76 -24.29
N SER A 434 30.41 -35.08 -24.05
CA SER A 434 29.87 -35.54 -22.75
C SER A 434 28.97 -34.63 -21.88
N VAL A 435 28.32 -33.56 -22.39
CA VAL A 435 27.24 -32.88 -21.61
C VAL A 435 25.93 -32.63 -22.38
N ALA A 436 25.88 -32.87 -23.70
CA ALA A 436 24.67 -32.69 -24.51
C ALA A 436 23.56 -33.75 -24.30
N THR A 437 23.76 -34.72 -23.40
CA THR A 437 22.94 -35.95 -23.32
C THR A 437 21.79 -35.92 -22.32
N LYS A 438 21.56 -34.85 -21.55
CA LYS A 438 20.53 -34.84 -20.50
C LYS A 438 19.18 -34.19 -20.84
N HIS A 439 18.98 -33.69 -22.04
CA HIS A 439 17.70 -33.07 -22.44
C HIS A 439 17.32 -33.40 -23.89
N ILE A 440 17.53 -34.64 -24.33
CA ILE A 440 17.04 -35.11 -25.63
C ILE A 440 15.69 -35.79 -25.43
N ILE A 441 14.63 -35.22 -25.99
CA ILE A 441 13.28 -35.78 -25.97
C ILE A 441 12.93 -36.41 -27.32
N LEU A 442 12.10 -37.44 -27.32
CA LEU A 442 11.54 -38.01 -28.54
C LEU A 442 10.25 -37.25 -28.89
N LEU A 443 10.24 -36.62 -30.05
CA LEU A 443 9.06 -35.94 -30.61
C LEU A 443 8.53 -36.66 -31.83
N ASN A 444 7.22 -36.58 -32.03
CA ASN A 444 6.55 -36.93 -33.27
C ASN A 444 6.48 -35.67 -34.16
N PHE A 445 6.89 -35.78 -35.42
CA PHE A 445 6.69 -34.73 -36.42
C PHE A 445 5.63 -35.20 -37.39
N HIS A 446 4.57 -34.43 -37.59
CA HIS A 446 3.43 -34.77 -38.44
C HIS A 446 3.31 -33.76 -39.59
N HIS A 447 3.45 -34.24 -40.83
CA HIS A 447 3.12 -33.48 -42.04
C HIS A 447 1.61 -33.54 -42.26
N ILE A 448 0.93 -32.39 -42.14
CA ILE A 448 -0.54 -32.31 -42.10
C ILE A 448 -1.18 -32.78 -43.40
N GLU A 449 -0.65 -32.37 -44.56
CA GLU A 449 -1.24 -32.74 -45.87
C GLU A 449 -0.97 -34.18 -46.31
N GLU A 450 0.25 -34.69 -46.10
CA GLU A 450 0.63 -36.06 -46.46
C GLU A 450 0.23 -37.11 -45.40
N ASP A 451 -0.33 -36.68 -44.26
CA ASP A 451 -0.66 -37.51 -43.09
C ASP A 451 0.51 -38.40 -42.65
N LYS A 452 1.74 -37.86 -42.75
CA LYS A 452 2.98 -38.60 -42.53
C LYS A 452 3.60 -38.22 -41.19
N VAL A 453 3.85 -39.22 -40.35
CA VAL A 453 4.47 -39.03 -39.03
C VAL A 453 5.88 -39.62 -38.97
N VAL A 454 6.84 -38.84 -38.48
CA VAL A 454 8.23 -39.26 -38.28
C VAL A 454 8.69 -38.94 -36.86
N GLN A 455 9.31 -39.91 -36.20
CA GLN A 455 9.86 -39.72 -34.87
C GLN A 455 11.31 -39.27 -34.91
N LYS A 456 11.65 -38.21 -34.19
CA LYS A 456 13.04 -37.77 -34.02
C LYS A 456 13.35 -37.36 -32.59
N LYS A 457 14.54 -37.74 -32.17
CA LYS A 457 15.15 -37.27 -30.93
C LYS A 457 15.73 -35.88 -31.14
N VAL A 458 15.29 -34.92 -30.35
CA VAL A 458 15.75 -33.53 -30.41
C VAL A 458 16.15 -33.03 -29.03
N PRO A 459 17.22 -32.22 -28.93
CA PRO A 459 17.55 -31.56 -27.68
C PRO A 459 16.55 -30.44 -27.40
N LEU A 460 16.14 -30.27 -26.14
CA LEU A 460 15.26 -29.17 -25.72
C LEU A 460 15.83 -27.77 -26.03
N THR A 461 17.14 -27.68 -26.24
CA THR A 461 17.85 -26.46 -26.63
C THR A 461 17.81 -26.19 -28.14
N LEU A 462 17.11 -27.02 -28.94
CA LEU A 462 16.96 -26.77 -30.36
C LEU A 462 16.12 -25.50 -30.56
N SER A 463 16.68 -24.48 -31.23
CA SER A 463 15.90 -23.28 -31.59
C SER A 463 14.79 -23.62 -32.57
N ILE A 464 13.68 -22.87 -32.57
CA ILE A 464 12.58 -23.06 -33.54
C ILE A 464 13.10 -22.92 -34.97
N SER A 465 13.97 -21.95 -35.25
CA SER A 465 14.64 -21.84 -36.56
C SER A 465 15.41 -23.11 -36.98
N LYS A 466 16.06 -23.81 -36.04
CA LYS A 466 16.74 -25.09 -36.31
C LYS A 466 15.76 -26.27 -36.37
N LEU A 467 14.63 -26.18 -35.67
CA LEU A 467 13.53 -27.13 -35.75
C LEU A 467 12.87 -27.09 -37.13
N VAL A 468 12.65 -25.90 -37.71
CA VAL A 468 12.16 -25.73 -39.09
C VAL A 468 13.10 -26.42 -40.09
N ASN A 469 14.41 -26.16 -40.00
CA ASN A 469 15.43 -26.83 -40.82
C ASN A 469 15.49 -28.36 -40.59
N LEU A 470 15.16 -28.83 -39.39
CA LEU A 470 15.08 -30.27 -39.11
C LEU A 470 13.86 -30.86 -39.80
N VAL A 471 12.70 -30.21 -39.70
CA VAL A 471 11.43 -30.65 -40.28
C VAL A 471 11.51 -30.74 -41.81
N GLN A 472 12.03 -29.70 -42.47
CA GLN A 472 12.27 -29.71 -43.92
C GLN A 472 13.12 -30.91 -44.35
N ARG A 473 14.20 -31.21 -43.61
CA ARG A 473 15.05 -32.38 -43.88
C ARG A 473 14.39 -33.72 -43.57
N VAL A 474 13.56 -33.78 -42.53
CA VAL A 474 12.86 -35.00 -42.11
C VAL A 474 11.81 -35.41 -43.14
N PHE A 475 11.11 -34.45 -43.71
CA PHE A 475 10.10 -34.71 -44.74
C PHE A 475 10.66 -34.64 -46.18
N GLY A 476 11.89 -34.16 -46.37
CA GLY A 476 12.50 -34.01 -47.69
C GLY A 476 11.87 -32.88 -48.50
N ASN A 477 11.23 -31.91 -47.83
CA ASN A 477 10.56 -30.76 -48.44
C ASN A 477 11.37 -29.48 -48.13
N PRO A 478 11.97 -28.82 -49.15
CA PRO A 478 12.76 -27.60 -48.95
C PRO A 478 11.91 -26.32 -48.84
N SER A 479 10.60 -26.38 -49.11
CA SER A 479 9.70 -25.22 -49.09
C SER A 479 9.57 -24.62 -47.69
N ASN A 480 9.11 -23.37 -47.62
CA ASN A 480 8.91 -22.69 -46.34
C ASN A 480 7.81 -23.39 -45.53
N VAL A 481 7.98 -23.41 -44.20
CA VAL A 481 6.95 -23.92 -43.29
C VAL A 481 5.91 -22.83 -43.08
N THR A 482 4.69 -23.05 -43.57
CA THR A 482 3.57 -22.08 -43.49
C THR A 482 2.82 -22.16 -42.17
N THR A 483 2.72 -23.36 -41.60
CA THR A 483 2.07 -23.62 -40.32
C THR A 483 2.96 -24.50 -39.47
N MET A 484 3.13 -24.14 -38.20
CA MET A 484 3.83 -24.96 -37.22
C MET A 484 3.18 -24.80 -35.84
N TYR A 485 2.71 -25.89 -35.26
CA TYR A 485 2.18 -25.93 -33.90
C TYR A 485 2.48 -27.28 -33.27
N TYR A 486 2.31 -27.42 -31.96
CA TYR A 486 2.40 -28.73 -31.31
C TYR A 486 1.16 -29.06 -30.48
N THR A 487 0.90 -30.36 -30.34
CA THR A 487 -0.10 -30.93 -29.44
C THR A 487 0.60 -31.79 -28.40
N SER A 488 0.14 -31.68 -27.14
CA SER A 488 0.69 -32.49 -26.06
C SER A 488 0.02 -33.86 -26.00
N GLU A 489 0.81 -34.91 -25.76
CA GLU A 489 0.27 -36.26 -25.53
C GLU A 489 -0.69 -36.30 -24.32
N LYS A 490 -0.42 -35.46 -23.32
CA LYS A 490 -1.24 -35.36 -22.10
C LYS A 490 -2.51 -34.52 -22.29
N ASN A 491 -2.59 -33.74 -23.37
CA ASN A 491 -3.71 -32.86 -23.64
C ASN A 491 -3.88 -32.62 -25.16
N LEU A 492 -4.50 -33.59 -25.83
CA LEU A 492 -4.66 -33.61 -27.29
C LEU A 492 -5.54 -32.47 -27.84
N SER A 493 -6.31 -31.78 -27.00
CA SER A 493 -7.17 -30.65 -27.40
C SER A 493 -6.46 -29.28 -27.37
N GLN A 494 -5.22 -29.23 -26.88
CA GLN A 494 -4.45 -28.00 -26.80
C GLN A 494 -3.50 -27.89 -28.00
N HIS A 495 -3.68 -26.83 -28.79
CA HIS A 495 -2.80 -26.46 -29.90
C HIS A 495 -1.98 -25.24 -29.48
N ILE A 496 -0.65 -25.36 -29.51
CA ILE A 496 0.26 -24.25 -29.23
C ILE A 496 1.05 -23.93 -30.49
N GLU A 497 0.81 -22.75 -31.04
CA GLU A 497 1.51 -22.25 -32.22
C GLU A 497 3.01 -22.04 -31.93
N LEU A 498 3.84 -22.47 -32.87
CA LEU A 498 5.27 -22.27 -32.87
C LEU A 498 5.60 -21.35 -34.04
N ASN A 499 5.92 -20.08 -33.76
CA ASN A 499 6.31 -19.15 -34.82
C ASN A 499 7.63 -19.64 -35.48
N PRO A 500 7.64 -19.99 -36.79
CA PRO A 500 8.84 -20.47 -37.49
C PRO A 500 10.04 -19.51 -37.45
N GLU A 501 9.78 -18.21 -37.30
CA GLU A 501 10.80 -17.16 -37.20
C GLU A 501 11.34 -16.96 -35.79
N SER A 502 10.81 -17.68 -34.79
CA SER A 502 11.21 -17.55 -33.40
C SER A 502 12.67 -18.00 -33.19
N LEU A 503 13.41 -17.19 -32.43
CA LEU A 503 14.75 -17.53 -31.95
C LEU A 503 14.73 -18.34 -30.64
N ALA A 504 13.54 -18.57 -30.07
CA ALA A 504 13.39 -19.32 -28.82
C ALA A 504 13.75 -20.81 -29.02
N GLU A 505 14.17 -21.45 -27.94
CA GLU A 505 14.43 -22.90 -27.88
C GLU A 505 13.13 -23.68 -27.66
N ILE A 506 13.02 -24.91 -28.14
CA ILE A 506 11.78 -25.71 -27.98
C ILE A 506 11.41 -25.92 -26.49
N GLY A 507 12.38 -25.96 -25.59
CA GLY A 507 12.15 -26.05 -24.14
C GLY A 507 11.46 -24.82 -23.54
N PHE A 508 11.44 -23.69 -24.25
CA PHE A 508 10.65 -22.51 -23.87
C PHE A 508 9.13 -22.76 -23.97
N PHE A 509 8.73 -23.70 -24.83
CA PHE A 509 7.33 -23.97 -25.17
C PHE A 509 6.78 -25.21 -24.45
N ASP A 510 7.46 -25.78 -23.44
CA ASP A 510 7.01 -26.98 -22.70
C ASP A 510 6.80 -28.26 -23.54
N LEU A 511 7.47 -28.36 -24.70
CA LEU A 511 7.47 -29.63 -25.44
C LEU A 511 8.06 -30.74 -24.56
N SER A 512 7.28 -31.81 -24.42
CA SER A 512 7.59 -32.99 -23.62
C SER A 512 7.82 -34.22 -24.50
N GLU A 513 8.40 -35.26 -23.90
CA GLU A 513 8.55 -36.54 -24.60
C GLU A 513 7.18 -37.09 -25.01
N GLY A 514 7.05 -37.49 -26.28
CA GLY A 514 5.81 -37.99 -26.87
C GLY A 514 4.95 -36.95 -27.59
N ASP A 515 5.21 -35.65 -27.40
CA ASP A 515 4.43 -34.59 -28.04
C ASP A 515 4.56 -34.59 -29.57
N THR A 516 3.54 -34.06 -30.26
CA THR A 516 3.47 -34.03 -31.73
C THR A 516 3.57 -32.61 -32.27
N VAL A 517 4.60 -32.34 -33.07
CA VAL A 517 4.76 -31.10 -33.83
C VAL A 517 4.13 -31.28 -35.21
N HIS A 518 3.11 -30.49 -35.50
CA HIS A 518 2.36 -30.49 -36.75
C HIS A 518 2.87 -29.39 -37.67
N VAL A 519 3.07 -29.71 -38.95
CA VAL A 519 3.60 -28.79 -39.95
C VAL A 519 2.90 -28.89 -41.30
N SER A 520 2.76 -27.73 -41.95
CA SER A 520 2.43 -27.59 -43.37
C SER A 520 3.52 -26.80 -44.07
N PHE A 521 3.69 -27.06 -45.36
CA PHE A 521 4.65 -26.38 -46.22
C PHE A 521 3.92 -25.49 -47.21
N GLU A 522 4.63 -24.53 -47.79
CA GLU A 522 4.12 -23.73 -48.91
C GLU A 522 3.97 -24.66 -50.13
N GLU A 523 2.78 -24.68 -50.75
CA GLU A 523 2.56 -25.38 -52.02
C GLU A 523 3.36 -24.67 -53.13
N ASP A 524 4.00 -25.45 -54.01
CA ASP A 524 4.78 -24.95 -55.17
C ASP A 524 3.92 -24.24 -56.22
#